data_AF-A0AAJ8KWP7-F1
#
_entry.id   AF-A0AAJ8KWP7-F1
#
_cell.length_a   1.000
_cell.length_b   1.000
_cell.length_c   1.000
_cell.angle_alpha   90.00
_cell.angle_beta   90.00
_cell.angle_gamma   90.00
#
_symmetry.space_group_name_H-M   'P 1'
#
loop_
_entity.id
_entity.type
_entity.pdbx_description
1 polymer ?
#
loop_
_entity_poly.entity_id
_entity_poly.type
_entity_poly.pdbx_seq_one_letter_code
_entity_poly.pdbx_strand_id
1 'polypeptide(L)' 'MTESPAYLSSASALLKSLKSASDPPQPELPLKIDIATAAWQRSSFYIPRKADVLRDWVVESWSRCSKE' A
#
# COMPACT_ATOMS: atom_id res chain seq x y z
N MET A 1 -13.66 -4.50 -18.73
CA MET A 1 -13.94 -4.85 -17.32
C MET A 1 -12.79 -4.28 -16.50
N THR A 2 -13.04 -3.28 -15.66
CA THR A 2 -11.99 -2.65 -14.83
C THR A 2 -11.77 -3.52 -13.59
N GLU A 3 -10.96 -4.56 -13.74
CA GLU A 3 -10.52 -5.40 -12.63
C GLU A 3 -9.83 -4.51 -11.60
N SER A 4 -10.42 -4.44 -10.41
CA SER A 4 -9.79 -3.75 -9.30
C SER A 4 -8.59 -4.59 -8.87
N PRO A 5 -7.38 -4.01 -8.85
CA PRO A 5 -6.20 -4.78 -8.53
C PRO A 5 -6.34 -5.39 -7.13
N ALA A 6 -5.83 -6.61 -6.94
CA ALA A 6 -6.03 -7.38 -5.71
C ALA A 6 -5.61 -6.62 -4.44
N TYR A 7 -4.64 -5.71 -4.54
CA TYR A 7 -4.18 -4.84 -3.45
C TYR A 7 -5.19 -3.74 -3.04
N LEU A 8 -6.18 -3.42 -3.88
CA LEU A 8 -7.30 -2.51 -3.58
C LEU A 8 -8.60 -3.27 -3.28
N SER A 9 -8.53 -4.58 -3.05
CA SER A 9 -9.71 -5.39 -2.69
C SER A 9 -10.07 -5.22 -1.20
N SER A 10 -9.08 -5.05 -0.32
CA SER A 10 -9.32 -4.89 1.12
C SER A 10 -8.13 -4.24 1.86
N ALA A 11 -8.37 -3.70 3.06
CA ALA A 11 -7.33 -3.05 3.88
C ALA A 11 -6.13 -3.95 4.15
N SER A 12 -6.38 -5.22 4.47
CA SER A 12 -5.33 -6.21 4.71
C SER A 12 -4.53 -6.53 3.46
N ALA A 13 -5.16 -6.50 2.27
CA ALA A 13 -4.48 -6.73 1.00
C ALA A 13 -3.53 -5.56 0.67
N LEU A 14 -4.00 -4.32 0.87
CA LEU A 14 -3.18 -3.12 0.73
C LEU A 14 -1.97 -3.16 1.66
N LEU A 15 -2.21 -3.41 2.95
CA LEU A 15 -1.17 -3.52 3.96
C LEU A 15 -0.15 -4.62 3.64
N LYS A 16 -0.60 -5.77 3.12
CA LYS A 16 0.28 -6.87 2.72
C LYS A 16 1.19 -6.48 1.55
N SER A 17 0.67 -5.73 0.57
CA SER A 17 1.48 -5.19 -0.52
C SER A 17 2.49 -4.15 -0.03
N LEU A 18 2.07 -3.24 0.85
CA LEU A 18 2.92 -2.18 1.41
C LEU A 18 4.01 -2.72 2.36
N LYS A 19 3.68 -3.70 3.20
CA LYS A 19 4.61 -4.36 4.13
C LYS A 19 5.47 -5.46 3.50
N SER A 20 5.35 -5.69 2.18
CA SER A 20 6.19 -6.67 1.49
C SER A 20 7.67 -6.33 1.64
N ALA A 21 8.54 -7.35 1.73
CA ALA A 21 9.98 -7.13 1.93
C ALA A 21 10.68 -6.53 0.70
N SER A 22 10.13 -6.75 -0.50
CA SER A 22 10.67 -6.22 -1.75
C SER A 22 9.82 -5.07 -2.27
N ASP A 23 10.46 -4.05 -2.84
CA ASP A 23 9.81 -2.99 -3.61
C ASP A 23 10.36 -3.07 -5.04
N PRO A 24 9.55 -3.44 -6.06
CA PRO A 24 8.12 -3.73 -6.00
C PRO A 24 7.77 -5.07 -5.31
N PRO A 25 6.56 -5.21 -4.73
CA PRO A 25 6.14 -6.41 -4.00
C PRO A 25 5.97 -7.66 -4.89
N GLN A 26 5.71 -7.47 -6.18
CA GLN A 26 5.80 -8.48 -7.23
C GLN A 26 6.30 -7.78 -8.50
N PRO A 27 7.01 -8.49 -9.42
CA PRO A 27 7.54 -7.88 -10.64
C PRO A 27 6.46 -7.32 -11.58
N GLU A 28 5.21 -7.81 -11.47
CA GLU A 28 4.06 -7.31 -12.24
C GLU A 28 3.24 -6.25 -11.48
N LEU A 29 3.60 -5.95 -10.23
CA LEU A 29 2.93 -4.94 -9.43
C LEU A 29 3.67 -3.60 -9.49
N PRO A 30 2.93 -2.48 -9.44
CA PRO A 30 3.53 -1.17 -9.32
C PRO A 30 4.25 -1.01 -7.98
N LEU A 31 5.10 0.01 -7.88
CA LEU A 31 5.84 0.33 -6.66
C LEU A 31 4.88 0.52 -5.48
N LYS A 32 5.35 0.27 -4.25
CA LYS A 32 4.53 0.45 -3.04
C LYS A 32 3.96 1.87 -2.95
N ILE A 33 4.70 2.88 -3.42
CA ILE A 33 4.23 4.27 -3.43
C ILE A 33 3.06 4.50 -4.40
N ASP A 34 3.09 3.86 -5.57
CA ASP A 34 2.00 3.91 -6.54
C ASP A 34 0.76 3.17 -6.02
N ILE A 35 0.97 2.04 -5.33
CA ILE A 35 -0.10 1.29 -4.66
C ILE A 35 -0.75 2.15 -3.55
N ALA A 36 0.05 2.80 -2.71
CA ALA A 36 -0.41 3.72 -1.68
C ALA A 36 -1.18 4.91 -2.29
N THR A 37 -0.66 5.48 -3.37
CA THR A 37 -1.29 6.61 -4.07
C THR A 37 -2.62 6.20 -4.71
N ALA A 38 -2.68 5.04 -5.37
CA ALA A 38 -3.91 4.51 -5.93
C ALA A 38 -4.97 4.24 -4.85
N ALA A 39 -4.55 3.70 -3.69
CA ALA A 39 -5.43 3.52 -2.55
C ALA A 39 -5.93 4.84 -1.95
N TRP A 40 -5.08 5.87 -1.92
CA TRP A 40 -5.43 7.21 -1.46
C TRP A 40 -6.48 7.87 -2.36
N GLN A 41 -6.24 7.88 -3.67
CA GLN A 41 -7.11 8.49 -4.68
C GLN A 41 -8.47 7.78 -4.80
N ARG A 42 -8.56 6.51 -4.43
CA ARG A 42 -9.81 5.75 -4.52
C ARG A 42 -10.74 6.08 -3.36
N SER A 43 -11.69 6.98 -3.59
CA SER A 43 -12.72 7.39 -2.64
C SER A 43 -13.74 6.28 -2.32
N SER A 44 -13.98 5.39 -3.29
CA SER A 44 -14.86 4.22 -3.11
C SER A 44 -14.26 3.12 -2.23
N PHE A 45 -13.00 3.28 -1.78
CA PHE A 45 -12.31 2.33 -0.91
C PHE A 45 -12.37 2.83 0.53
N TYR A 46 -13.44 2.45 1.23
CA TYR A 46 -13.70 2.89 2.59
C TYR A 46 -12.91 2.02 3.59
N ILE A 47 -11.68 2.43 3.86
CA ILE A 47 -10.91 1.91 4.98
C ILE A 47 -11.06 2.87 6.16
N PRO A 48 -11.60 2.42 7.31
CA PRO A 48 -11.57 3.24 8.52
C PRO A 48 -10.11 3.56 8.85
N ARG A 49 -9.80 4.85 9.04
CA ARG A 49 -8.44 5.35 9.29
C ARG A 49 -7.42 5.09 8.16
N LYS A 50 -7.84 5.08 6.89
CA LYS A 50 -6.95 4.96 5.71
C LYS A 50 -5.70 5.84 5.79
N ALA A 51 -5.87 7.11 6.18
CA ALA A 51 -4.77 8.07 6.33
C ALA A 51 -3.78 7.67 7.41
N ASP A 52 -4.27 7.13 8.52
CA ASP A 52 -3.48 6.68 9.67
C ASP A 52 -2.65 5.45 9.29
N VAL A 53 -3.27 4.50 8.57
CA VAL A 53 -2.62 3.30 8.05
C VAL A 53 -1.49 3.64 7.07
N LEU A 54 -1.74 4.57 6.14
CA LEU A 54 -0.71 5.01 5.18
C LEU A 54 0.42 5.76 5.87
N ARG A 55 0.09 6.65 6.83
CA ARG A 55 1.10 7.36 7.64
C ARG A 55 1.99 6.38 8.40
N ASP A 56 1.39 5.45 9.13
CA ASP A 56 2.10 4.46 9.93
C ASP A 56 3.05 3.64 9.06
N TRP A 57 2.58 3.19 7.89
CA TRP A 57 3.43 2.49 6.92
C TRP A 57 4.60 3.34 6.41
N VAL A 58 4.39 4.62 6.07
CA VAL A 58 5.48 5.50 5.61
C VAL A 58 6.53 5.64 6.71
N VAL A 59 6.11 5.91 7.95
CA VAL A 59 7.03 6.04 9.09
C VAL A 59 7.78 4.74 9.36
N GLU A 60 7.09 3.59 9.34
CA GLU A 60 7.69 2.26 9.51
C GLU A 60 8.70 1.95 8.39
N SER A 61 8.36 2.30 7.14
CA SER A 61 9.23 2.07 5.97
C SER A 61 10.51 2.91 6.04
N TRP A 62 10.38 4.18 6.42
CA TRP A 62 11.53 5.07 6.63
C TRP A 62 12.40 4.60 7.80
N SER A 63 11.78 4.14 8.90
CA SER A 63 12.51 3.60 10.04
C SER A 63 13.27 2.31 9.70
N ARG A 64 12.71 1.46 8.84
CA ARG A 64 13.37 0.23 8.38
C ARG A 64 14.58 0.51 7.48
N CYS A 65 14.49 1.49 6.59
CA CYS A 65 15.61 1.91 5.73
C CYS A 65 16.75 2.58 6.53
N SER A 66 16.44 3.19 7.67
CA SER A 66 17.43 3.88 8.51
C SER A 66 18.29 2.94 9.38
N LYS A 67 18.03 1.63 9.38
CA LYS A 67 18.80 0.62 10.14
C LYS A 67 19.77 -0.18 9.28
N GLU A 68 20.13 0.35 8.12
CA GLU A 68 21.05 -0.27 7.17
C GLU A 68 22.37 0.51 7.09
#